data_AF-A0A9D2L750-F1
#
_entry.id   AF-A0A9D2L750-F1
#
_cell.length_a   1.000
_cell.length_b   1.000
_cell.length_c   1.000
_cell.angle_alpha   90.00
_cell.angle_beta   90.00
_cell.angle_gamma   90.00
#
_symmetry.space_group_name_H-M   'P 1'
#
loop_
_entity.id
_entity.type
_entity.pdbx_description
1 polymer ?
#
loop_
_entity_poly.entity_id
_entity_poly.type
_entity_poly.pdbx_seq_one_letter_code
_entity_poly.pdbx_strand_id
1 'polypeptide(L)'
;MIKLERTSVMNLENAMRGARNPLNSWARSDSYYDENHNYILGPNDLDLAKRLRRAGSDHRKFLRQVFVSVDITAPIYWWKEYDTYKVATTANSTSTMHKIHSKPFELEDFSCDHMTPDTLEFMKTVIERLEQIRLRFAAEKQKEDWYDLIQLLPSSYNQMRTCSLNYETLINIYHARKNHKLQEWHTFCGWIETLPYGKELIVCQED
;
A
#
# COMPACT_ATOMS: atom_id res chain seq x y z
N MET A 1 8.79 6.47 -8.93
CA MET A 1 7.55 6.88 -8.21
C MET A 1 6.60 5.70 -8.01
N ILE A 2 6.19 5.44 -6.75
CA ILE A 2 5.26 4.36 -6.35
C ILE A 2 3.87 4.54 -6.98
N LYS A 3 3.18 3.45 -7.31
CA LYS A 3 1.80 3.45 -7.82
C LYS A 3 0.88 2.69 -6.87
N LEU A 4 -0.33 3.23 -6.65
CA LEU A 4 -1.38 2.62 -5.84
C LEU A 4 -2.65 2.53 -6.69
N GLU A 5 -3.11 1.32 -6.93
CA GLU A 5 -4.17 1.02 -7.89
C GLU A 5 -5.18 0.05 -7.27
N ARG A 6 -6.37 -0.04 -7.88
CA ARG A 6 -7.44 -0.97 -7.48
C ARG A 6 -7.72 -0.98 -5.98
N THR A 7 -7.77 0.21 -5.39
CA THR A 7 -8.06 0.37 -3.96
C THR A 7 -9.52 0.01 -3.68
N SER A 8 -9.75 -0.78 -2.63
CA SER A 8 -11.06 -1.12 -2.11
C SER A 8 -11.08 -0.97 -0.60
N VAL A 9 -12.07 -0.24 -0.09
CA VAL A 9 -12.35 -0.11 1.35
C VAL A 9 -13.65 -0.83 1.65
N MET A 10 -13.62 -1.70 2.65
CA MET A 10 -14.69 -2.64 2.94
C MET A 10 -15.10 -2.58 4.40
N ASN A 11 -16.34 -3.02 4.66
CA ASN A 11 -16.87 -3.31 6.00
C ASN A 11 -17.07 -2.08 6.92
N LEU A 12 -17.20 -0.88 6.36
CA LEU A 12 -17.53 0.34 7.11
C LEU A 12 -18.86 0.23 7.90
N GLU A 13 -19.91 -0.34 7.28
CA GLU A 13 -21.21 -0.52 7.93
C GLU A 13 -21.13 -1.37 9.21
N ASN A 14 -20.55 -2.57 9.11
CA ASN A 14 -20.44 -3.43 10.28
C ASN A 14 -19.50 -2.85 11.33
N ALA A 15 -18.43 -2.17 10.93
CA ALA A 15 -17.53 -1.48 11.85
C ALA A 15 -18.28 -0.41 12.65
N MET A 16 -19.11 0.42 11.99
CA MET A 16 -19.91 1.44 12.66
C MET A 16 -21.04 0.88 13.50
N ARG A 17 -21.75 -0.13 13.01
CA ARG A 17 -22.74 -0.87 13.81
C ARG A 17 -22.10 -1.43 15.09
N GLY A 18 -20.89 -1.99 14.98
CA GLY A 18 -20.10 -2.48 16.11
C GLY A 18 -19.67 -1.37 17.08
N ALA A 19 -19.32 -0.19 16.57
CA ALA A 19 -18.97 0.97 17.38
C ALA A 19 -20.13 1.45 18.28
N ARG A 20 -21.39 1.16 17.90
CA ARG A 20 -22.59 1.50 18.66
C ARG A 20 -23.02 0.48 19.71
N ASN A 21 -22.46 -0.74 19.68
CA ASN A 21 -22.80 -1.83 20.61
C ASN A 21 -22.67 -1.45 22.09
N PRO A 22 -21.60 -0.78 22.57
CA PRO A 22 -21.41 -0.56 24.01
C PRO A 22 -22.53 0.23 24.70
N LEU A 23 -23.26 1.06 23.94
CA LEU A 23 -24.36 1.88 24.45
C LEU A 23 -25.73 1.48 23.87
N ASN A 24 -25.82 0.31 23.21
CA ASN A 24 -27.04 -0.17 22.54
C ASN A 24 -27.70 0.91 21.66
N SER A 25 -26.86 1.72 21.00
CA SER A 25 -27.28 3.00 20.39
C SER A 25 -27.54 2.90 18.88
N TRP A 26 -27.90 1.71 18.39
CA TRP A 26 -28.08 1.42 16.95
C TRP A 26 -29.15 2.30 16.30
N ALA A 27 -30.23 2.60 17.01
CA ALA A 27 -31.33 3.45 16.54
C ALA A 27 -30.90 4.92 16.28
N ARG A 28 -29.71 5.33 16.71
CA ARG A 28 -29.13 6.66 16.47
C ARG A 28 -28.17 6.68 15.25
N SER A 29 -28.06 5.56 14.51
CA SER A 29 -27.29 5.50 13.27
C SER A 29 -28.07 6.22 12.17
N ASP A 30 -27.37 7.06 11.42
CA ASP A 30 -27.89 7.87 10.32
C ASP A 30 -27.10 7.67 9.02
N SER A 31 -26.21 6.67 9.00
CA SER A 31 -25.49 6.23 7.80
C SER A 31 -26.39 5.46 6.85
N TYR A 32 -26.11 5.55 5.56
CA TYR A 32 -26.94 4.98 4.50
C TYR A 32 -26.09 4.58 3.29
N TYR A 33 -26.69 3.85 2.35
CA TYR A 33 -26.09 3.58 1.05
C TYR A 33 -26.57 4.60 0.03
N ASP A 34 -25.64 5.22 -0.70
CA ASP A 34 -25.97 6.10 -1.82
C ASP A 34 -26.43 5.32 -3.07
N GLU A 35 -26.76 6.04 -4.14
CA GLU A 35 -27.21 5.46 -5.42
C GLU A 35 -26.15 4.56 -6.09
N ASN A 36 -24.87 4.77 -5.75
CA ASN A 36 -23.75 4.00 -6.26
C ASN A 36 -23.37 2.84 -5.31
N HIS A 37 -24.19 2.55 -4.30
CA HIS A 37 -23.94 1.55 -3.26
C HIS A 37 -22.68 1.81 -2.42
N ASN A 38 -22.24 3.06 -2.30
CA ASN A 38 -21.24 3.44 -1.32
C ASN A 38 -21.89 3.62 0.05
N TYR A 39 -21.24 3.11 1.11
CA TYR A 39 -21.70 3.35 2.47
C TYR A 39 -21.23 4.72 2.97
N ILE A 40 -22.19 5.63 3.16
CA ILE A 40 -21.97 7.01 3.58
C ILE A 40 -22.26 7.13 5.07
N LEU A 41 -21.27 7.59 5.83
CA LEU A 41 -21.43 7.96 7.24
C LEU A 41 -22.31 9.21 7.36
N GLY A 42 -23.44 9.05 8.05
CA GLY A 42 -24.27 10.17 8.44
C GLY A 42 -23.58 11.04 9.50
N PRO A 43 -24.06 12.26 9.73
CA PRO A 43 -23.45 13.19 10.69
C PRO A 43 -23.26 12.63 12.10
N ASN A 44 -24.25 11.90 12.65
CA ASN A 44 -24.17 11.33 13.99
C ASN A 44 -23.15 10.18 14.05
N ASP A 45 -23.11 9.34 13.01
CA ASP A 45 -22.13 8.27 12.88
C ASP A 45 -20.71 8.80 12.73
N LEU A 46 -20.50 9.82 11.90
CA LEU A 46 -19.20 10.45 11.71
C LEU A 46 -18.71 11.16 12.97
N ASP A 47 -19.57 11.88 13.69
CA ASP A 47 -19.22 12.48 14.99
C ASP A 47 -18.78 11.41 16.00
N LEU A 48 -19.55 10.32 16.11
CA LEU A 48 -19.19 9.20 16.98
C LEU A 48 -17.83 8.60 16.59
N ALA A 49 -17.62 8.36 15.29
CA ALA A 49 -16.38 7.81 14.77
C ALA A 49 -15.17 8.72 15.07
N LYS A 50 -15.30 10.05 14.85
CA LYS A 50 -14.30 11.06 15.17
C LYS A 50 -13.97 11.07 16.67
N ARG A 51 -14.98 11.04 17.55
CA ARG A 51 -14.77 11.00 19.02
C ARG A 51 -14.05 9.73 19.46
N LEU A 52 -14.46 8.56 18.97
CA LEU A 52 -13.82 7.28 19.30
C LEU A 52 -12.38 7.23 18.78
N ARG A 53 -12.14 7.75 17.57
CA ARG A 53 -10.79 7.87 16.98
C ARG A 53 -9.84 8.70 17.84
N ARG A 54 -10.33 9.79 18.45
CA ARG A 54 -9.55 10.68 19.32
C ARG A 54 -9.31 10.10 20.72
N ALA A 55 -10.25 9.32 21.23
CA ALA A 55 -10.18 8.75 22.58
C ALA A 55 -9.07 7.70 22.77
N GLY A 56 -8.46 7.20 21.68
CA GLY A 56 -7.30 6.31 21.73
C GLY A 56 -7.57 4.90 21.19
N SER A 57 -6.53 4.06 21.19
CA SER A 57 -6.52 2.73 20.56
C SER A 57 -7.63 1.79 21.08
N ASP A 58 -7.98 1.90 22.36
CA ASP A 58 -8.98 1.03 23.01
C ASP A 58 -10.42 1.40 22.63
N HIS A 59 -10.63 2.66 22.27
CA HIS A 59 -11.91 3.21 21.85
C HIS A 59 -12.12 3.08 20.34
N ARG A 60 -11.05 3.23 19.54
CA ARG A 60 -11.12 3.16 18.08
C ARG A 60 -10.95 1.75 17.49
N LYS A 61 -11.06 0.70 18.31
CA LYS A 61 -10.94 -0.71 17.89
C LYS A 61 -11.85 -1.11 16.72
N PHE A 62 -12.94 -0.37 16.46
CA PHE A 62 -13.79 -0.58 15.29
C PHE A 62 -13.04 -0.34 13.96
N LEU A 63 -12.02 0.53 13.94
CA LEU A 63 -11.19 0.79 12.75
C LEU A 63 -10.32 -0.41 12.35
N ARG A 64 -10.09 -1.36 13.26
CA ARG A 64 -9.45 -2.65 12.95
C ARG A 64 -10.32 -3.51 12.03
N GLN A 65 -11.61 -3.21 11.95
CA GLN A 65 -12.60 -3.93 11.13
C GLN A 65 -12.91 -3.22 9.82
N VAL A 66 -12.31 -2.06 9.54
CA VAL A 66 -12.41 -1.38 8.24
C VAL A 66 -11.25 -1.86 7.37
N PHE A 67 -11.52 -2.78 6.45
CA PHE A 67 -10.50 -3.45 5.66
C PHE A 67 -10.16 -2.66 4.40
N VAL A 68 -8.89 -2.70 4.00
CA VAL A 68 -8.37 -2.07 2.80
C VAL A 68 -7.63 -3.13 1.99
N SER A 69 -7.93 -3.20 0.70
CA SER A 69 -7.17 -3.95 -0.29
C SER A 69 -6.66 -2.97 -1.35
N VAL A 70 -5.39 -3.08 -1.75
CA VAL A 70 -4.78 -2.19 -2.75
C VAL A 70 -3.66 -2.92 -3.50
N ASP A 71 -3.57 -2.69 -4.81
CA ASP A 71 -2.40 -3.08 -5.61
C ASP A 71 -1.35 -1.98 -5.51
N ILE A 72 -0.18 -2.30 -4.96
CA ILE A 72 0.92 -1.34 -4.80
C ILE A 72 2.07 -1.78 -5.69
N THR A 73 2.55 -0.90 -6.56
CA THR A 73 3.78 -1.10 -7.32
C THR A 73 4.86 -0.16 -6.78
N ALA A 74 5.87 -0.72 -6.12
CA ALA A 74 6.90 0.03 -5.43
C ALA A 74 8.29 -0.60 -5.60
N PRO A 75 9.38 0.16 -5.45
CA PRO A 75 10.73 -0.38 -5.49
C PRO A 75 10.99 -1.33 -4.31
N ILE A 76 11.83 -2.35 -4.50
CA ILE A 76 12.18 -3.34 -3.47
C ILE A 76 12.72 -2.67 -2.19
N TYR A 77 13.48 -1.57 -2.29
CA TYR A 77 13.96 -0.86 -1.09
C TYR A 77 12.84 -0.31 -0.21
N TRP A 78 11.73 0.14 -0.81
CA TRP A 78 10.55 0.60 -0.07
C TRP A 78 9.83 -0.58 0.57
N TRP A 79 9.71 -1.69 -0.15
CA TRP A 79 9.12 -2.93 0.37
C TRP A 79 9.82 -3.45 1.62
N LYS A 80 11.15 -3.28 1.73
CA LYS A 80 11.91 -3.65 2.94
C LYS A 80 11.43 -2.88 4.18
N GLU A 81 11.05 -1.63 4.02
CA GLU A 81 10.51 -0.81 5.10
C GLU A 81 9.03 -1.12 5.37
N TYR A 82 8.23 -1.32 4.32
CA TYR A 82 6.82 -1.71 4.45
C TYR A 82 6.67 -3.03 5.22
N ASP A 83 7.58 -3.97 5.00
CA ASP A 83 7.65 -5.27 5.66
C ASP A 83 7.81 -5.17 7.21
N THR A 84 8.06 -3.99 7.78
CA THR A 84 8.02 -3.78 9.24
C THR A 84 6.61 -3.86 9.82
N TYR A 85 5.58 -3.61 9.02
CA TYR A 85 4.16 -3.60 9.42
C TYR A 85 3.47 -4.98 9.27
N LYS A 86 4.23 -6.07 9.28
CA LYS A 86 3.74 -7.46 9.05
C LYS A 86 2.64 -7.89 9.99
N VAL A 87 2.66 -7.46 11.25
CA VAL A 87 1.57 -7.70 12.19
C VAL A 87 0.42 -6.78 11.78
N ALA A 88 -0.58 -7.35 11.10
CA ALA A 88 -1.76 -6.67 10.51
C ALA A 88 -1.61 -6.16 9.07
N THR A 89 -0.65 -6.70 8.30
CA THR A 89 -0.67 -6.63 6.84
C THR A 89 -0.52 -8.02 6.23
N THR A 90 -1.09 -8.23 5.05
CA THR A 90 -0.85 -9.42 4.22
C THR A 90 -0.58 -8.95 2.81
N ALA A 91 0.38 -9.57 2.11
CA ALA A 91 0.75 -9.17 0.76
C ALA A 91 0.97 -10.38 -0.14
N ASN A 92 0.42 -10.32 -1.35
CA ASN A 92 0.65 -11.29 -2.41
C ASN A 92 1.46 -10.59 -3.52
N SER A 93 2.72 -10.98 -3.67
CA SER A 93 3.61 -10.41 -4.67
C SER A 93 3.53 -11.16 -6.00
N THR A 94 3.85 -10.45 -7.08
CA THR A 94 4.24 -11.14 -8.32
C THR A 94 5.53 -11.91 -8.06
N SER A 95 5.54 -13.22 -8.31
CA SER A 95 6.71 -14.06 -8.04
C SER A 95 7.88 -13.67 -8.92
N THR A 96 8.90 -13.05 -8.31
CA THR A 96 10.19 -12.79 -8.97
C THR A 96 10.80 -14.10 -9.46
N MET A 97 10.78 -15.14 -8.62
CA MET A 97 11.34 -16.46 -8.91
C MET A 97 10.79 -17.07 -10.21
N HIS A 98 9.48 -16.89 -10.47
CA HIS A 98 8.82 -17.51 -11.62
C HIS A 98 8.65 -16.58 -12.82
N LYS A 99 8.61 -15.26 -12.62
CA LYS A 99 8.20 -14.30 -13.66
C LYS A 99 9.24 -13.23 -13.99
N ILE A 100 10.41 -13.22 -13.34
CA ILE A 100 11.46 -12.22 -13.65
C ILE A 100 11.88 -12.18 -15.13
N HIS A 101 11.74 -13.30 -15.85
CA HIS A 101 12.15 -13.42 -17.25
C HIS A 101 10.98 -13.31 -18.25
N SER A 102 9.74 -13.09 -17.77
CA SER A 102 8.54 -13.17 -18.62
C SER A 102 8.34 -11.95 -19.52
N LYS A 103 9.05 -10.85 -19.28
CA LYS A 103 9.07 -9.66 -20.13
C LYS A 103 10.47 -9.05 -20.18
N PRO A 104 10.80 -8.23 -21.19
CA PRO A 104 12.05 -7.48 -21.24
C PRO A 104 12.24 -6.57 -20.03
N PHE A 105 13.49 -6.33 -19.65
CA PHE A 105 13.84 -5.29 -18.67
C PHE A 105 13.93 -3.93 -19.34
N GLU A 106 13.17 -2.97 -18.82
CA GLU A 106 13.15 -1.58 -19.30
C GLU A 106 13.50 -0.62 -18.15
N LEU A 107 13.89 0.62 -18.46
CA LEU A 107 14.28 1.59 -17.43
C LEU A 107 13.12 1.93 -16.49
N GLU A 108 11.91 1.93 -17.02
CA GLU A 108 10.65 2.20 -16.35
C GLU A 108 10.30 1.14 -15.27
N ASP A 109 10.93 -0.04 -15.36
CA ASP A 109 10.82 -1.07 -14.34
C ASP A 109 11.59 -0.74 -13.06
N PHE A 110 12.38 0.33 -13.06
CA PHE A 110 13.20 0.73 -11.93
C PHE A 110 12.89 2.17 -11.48
N SER A 111 12.87 2.38 -10.17
CA SER A 111 12.81 3.74 -9.60
C SER A 111 14.20 4.38 -9.67
N CYS A 112 14.40 5.23 -10.68
CA CYS A 112 15.66 5.90 -11.01
C CYS A 112 15.57 7.45 -10.92
N ASP A 113 14.43 7.99 -10.47
CA ASP A 113 14.09 9.42 -10.52
C ASP A 113 15.00 10.34 -9.69
N HIS A 114 15.73 9.79 -8.72
CA HIS A 114 16.69 10.53 -7.89
C HIS A 114 18.16 10.19 -8.20
N MET A 115 18.45 9.39 -9.22
CA MET A 115 19.83 9.07 -9.60
C MET A 115 20.52 10.27 -10.22
N THR A 116 21.81 10.47 -9.93
CA THR A 116 22.64 11.43 -10.66
C THR A 116 22.80 10.99 -12.12
N PRO A 117 23.12 11.90 -13.07
CA PRO A 117 23.31 11.54 -14.47
C PRO A 117 24.29 10.38 -14.68
N ASP A 118 25.45 10.40 -14.00
CA ASP A 118 26.46 9.34 -14.11
C ASP A 118 25.96 7.99 -13.57
N THR A 119 25.21 8.02 -12.45
CA THR A 119 24.62 6.80 -11.87
C THR A 119 23.55 6.23 -12.77
N LEU A 120 22.73 7.10 -13.39
CA LEU A 120 21.69 6.70 -14.33
C LEU A 120 22.30 6.04 -15.57
N GLU A 121 23.41 6.56 -16.08
CA GLU A 121 24.12 5.96 -17.23
C GLU A 121 24.69 4.58 -16.89
N PHE A 122 25.27 4.43 -15.70
CA PHE A 122 25.69 3.11 -15.20
C PHE A 122 24.49 2.16 -15.04
N MET A 123 23.36 2.64 -14.52
CA MET A 123 22.14 1.85 -14.36
C MET A 123 21.63 1.30 -15.70
N LYS A 124 21.70 2.07 -16.80
CA LYS A 124 21.35 1.58 -18.14
C LYS A 124 22.22 0.39 -18.56
N THR A 125 23.51 0.44 -18.23
CA THR A 125 24.44 -0.68 -18.50
C THR A 125 24.05 -1.93 -17.69
N VAL A 126 23.62 -1.76 -16.44
CA VAL A 126 23.12 -2.86 -15.60
C VAL A 126 21.83 -3.47 -16.19
N ILE A 127 20.90 -2.63 -16.65
CA ILE A 127 19.64 -3.06 -17.27
C ILE A 127 19.91 -3.82 -18.58
N GLU A 128 20.79 -3.30 -19.43
CA GLU A 128 21.19 -3.99 -20.67
C GLU A 128 21.80 -5.37 -20.35
N ARG A 129 22.64 -5.45 -19.32
CA ARG A 129 23.21 -6.73 -18.87
C ARG A 129 22.14 -7.70 -18.38
N LEU A 130 21.18 -7.24 -17.58
CA LEU A 130 20.04 -8.06 -17.13
C LEU A 130 19.24 -8.59 -18.31
N GLU A 131 18.98 -7.76 -19.32
CA GLU A 131 18.24 -8.17 -20.51
C GLU A 131 19.02 -9.19 -21.36
N GLN A 132 20.34 -9.03 -21.51
CA GLN A 132 21.19 -10.02 -22.16
C GLN A 132 21.13 -11.38 -21.45
N ILE A 133 21.23 -11.38 -20.11
CA ILE A 133 21.09 -12.61 -19.30
C ILE A 133 19.69 -13.20 -19.48
N ARG A 134 18.64 -12.36 -19.48
CA ARG A 134 17.26 -12.79 -19.68
C ARG A 134 17.06 -13.51 -21.01
N LEU A 135 17.64 -12.98 -22.09
CA LEU A 135 17.57 -13.58 -23.43
C LEU A 135 18.29 -14.93 -23.48
N ARG A 136 19.48 -15.05 -22.87
CA ARG A 136 20.18 -16.34 -22.74
C ARG A 136 19.36 -17.35 -21.95
N PHE A 137 18.86 -16.95 -20.78
CA PHE A 137 17.98 -17.82 -19.99
C PHE A 137 16.72 -18.22 -20.76
N ALA A 138 16.12 -17.30 -21.52
CA ALA A 138 14.93 -17.58 -22.31
C ALA A 138 15.19 -18.64 -23.40
N ALA A 139 16.37 -18.62 -24.02
CA ALA A 139 16.78 -19.56 -25.05
C ALA A 139 17.22 -20.92 -24.49
N GLU A 140 18.05 -20.92 -23.44
CA GLU A 140 18.76 -22.14 -22.99
C GLU A 140 18.20 -22.73 -21.70
N LYS A 141 17.45 -21.95 -20.91
CA LYS A 141 16.87 -22.34 -19.61
C LYS A 141 17.89 -22.82 -18.58
N GLN A 142 19.15 -22.36 -18.69
CA GLN A 142 20.21 -22.71 -17.73
C GLN A 142 19.93 -22.11 -16.36
N LYS A 143 20.18 -22.89 -15.31
CA LYS A 143 19.86 -22.47 -13.93
C LYS A 143 20.77 -21.33 -13.47
N GLU A 144 21.97 -21.28 -14.00
CA GLU A 144 23.01 -20.29 -13.73
C GLU A 144 22.57 -18.90 -14.19
N ASP A 145 22.10 -18.74 -15.43
CA ASP A 145 21.57 -17.47 -15.92
C ASP A 145 20.34 -17.02 -15.09
N TRP A 146 19.52 -17.96 -14.62
CA TRP A 146 18.42 -17.63 -13.72
C TRP A 146 18.91 -17.09 -12.36
N TYR A 147 19.95 -17.68 -11.78
CA TYR A 147 20.55 -17.15 -10.55
C TYR A 147 21.17 -15.77 -10.78
N ASP A 148 21.82 -15.55 -11.92
CA ASP A 148 22.37 -14.24 -12.29
C ASP A 148 21.27 -13.17 -12.32
N LEU A 149 20.12 -13.45 -12.94
CA LEU A 149 18.97 -12.53 -12.94
C LEU A 149 18.49 -12.17 -11.54
N ILE A 150 18.35 -13.17 -10.66
CA ILE A 150 17.81 -12.96 -9.32
C ILE A 150 18.80 -12.21 -8.43
N GLN A 151 20.09 -12.56 -8.49
CA GLN A 151 21.11 -11.99 -7.62
C GLN A 151 21.56 -10.60 -8.06
N LEU A 152 21.53 -10.32 -9.37
CA LEU A 152 21.90 -9.01 -9.91
C LEU A 152 20.78 -7.97 -9.77
N LEU A 153 19.53 -8.39 -9.58
CA LEU A 153 18.36 -7.51 -9.60
C LEU A 153 18.49 -6.32 -8.63
N PRO A 154 18.59 -5.08 -9.15
CA PRO A 154 18.70 -3.89 -8.31
C PRO A 154 17.51 -3.69 -7.39
N SER A 155 17.77 -3.17 -6.18
CA SER A 155 16.70 -2.87 -5.21
C SER A 155 15.74 -1.77 -5.64
N SER A 156 16.07 -1.02 -6.70
CA SER A 156 15.18 -0.05 -7.35
C SER A 156 14.11 -0.71 -8.22
N TYR A 157 14.18 -2.03 -8.49
CA TYR A 157 13.19 -2.73 -9.29
C TYR A 157 11.79 -2.62 -8.67
N ASN A 158 10.83 -2.22 -9.48
CA ASN A 158 9.44 -2.03 -9.08
C ASN A 158 8.71 -3.37 -9.08
N GLN A 159 8.21 -3.77 -7.91
CA GLN A 159 7.41 -4.97 -7.75
C GLN A 159 5.99 -4.60 -7.34
N MET A 160 5.03 -5.19 -8.06
CA MET A 160 3.63 -5.12 -7.67
C MET A 160 3.29 -6.18 -6.61
N ARG A 161 2.61 -5.76 -5.56
CA ARG A 161 1.98 -6.62 -4.55
C ARG A 161 0.56 -6.15 -4.28
N THR A 162 -0.38 -7.09 -4.21
CA THR A 162 -1.71 -6.83 -3.63
C THR A 162 -1.59 -6.91 -2.12
N CYS A 163 -1.93 -5.83 -1.43
CA CYS A 163 -1.81 -5.70 0.02
C CYS A 163 -3.19 -5.58 0.68
N SER A 164 -3.38 -6.35 1.76
CA SER A 164 -4.53 -6.27 2.65
C SER A 164 -4.12 -5.73 4.01
N LEU A 165 -4.85 -4.75 4.52
CA LEU A 165 -4.65 -4.09 5.81
C LEU A 165 -5.96 -3.48 6.35
N ASN A 166 -5.90 -2.73 7.44
CA ASN A 166 -7.07 -2.04 7.98
C ASN A 166 -6.73 -0.59 8.39
N TYR A 167 -7.75 0.19 8.74
CA TYR A 167 -7.56 1.60 9.09
C TYR A 167 -6.68 1.79 10.33
N GLU A 168 -6.72 0.88 11.31
CA GLU A 168 -5.81 0.94 12.47
C GLU A 168 -4.33 0.80 12.06
N THR A 169 -4.02 -0.13 11.14
CA THR A 169 -2.68 -0.27 10.58
C THR A 169 -2.27 0.99 9.82
N LEU A 170 -3.17 1.56 9.02
CA LEU A 170 -2.91 2.78 8.26
C LEU A 170 -2.66 3.99 9.15
N ILE A 171 -3.33 4.11 10.30
CA ILE A 171 -3.04 5.15 11.30
C ILE A 171 -1.57 5.07 11.72
N ASN A 172 -1.11 3.87 12.07
CA ASN A 172 0.27 3.67 12.53
C ASN A 172 1.29 3.96 11.42
N ILE A 173 1.02 3.51 10.19
CA ILE A 173 1.89 3.78 9.04
C ILE A 173 1.95 5.30 8.76
N TYR A 174 0.81 5.96 8.66
CA TYR A 174 0.74 7.40 8.34
C TYR A 174 1.57 8.22 9.33
N HIS A 175 1.34 8.06 10.63
CA HIS A 175 2.04 8.86 11.63
C HIS A 175 3.55 8.53 11.72
N ALA A 176 3.96 7.31 11.40
CA ALA A 176 5.37 6.93 11.36
C ALA A 176 6.09 7.39 10.07
N ARG A 177 5.37 7.56 8.96
CA ARG A 177 5.97 7.72 7.62
C ARG A 177 5.68 9.06 6.92
N LYS A 178 4.74 9.87 7.40
CA LYS A 178 4.37 11.15 6.74
C LYS A 178 5.52 12.13 6.52
N ASN A 179 6.54 12.10 7.39
CA ASN A 179 7.74 12.96 7.29
C ASN A 179 9.00 12.15 6.92
N HIS A 180 8.85 11.00 6.25
CA HIS A 180 9.97 10.13 5.92
C HIS A 180 10.95 10.76 4.92
N LYS A 181 12.16 10.23 4.82
CA LYS A 181 13.14 10.68 3.82
C LYS A 181 12.82 10.23 2.39
N LEU A 182 12.05 9.16 2.25
CA LEU A 182 11.68 8.57 0.95
C LEU A 182 10.38 9.20 0.47
N GLN A 183 10.36 9.72 -0.76
CA GLN A 183 9.19 10.38 -1.35
C GLN A 183 8.05 9.40 -1.63
N GLU A 184 8.35 8.12 -1.82
CA GLU A 184 7.34 7.07 -1.98
C GLU A 184 6.46 6.94 -0.75
N TRP A 185 7.00 7.15 0.46
CA TRP A 185 6.19 7.19 1.68
C TRP A 185 5.28 8.40 1.75
N HIS A 186 5.71 9.56 1.22
CA HIS A 186 4.84 10.74 1.15
C HIS A 186 3.69 10.49 0.18
N THR A 187 3.98 9.88 -0.97
CA THR A 187 2.96 9.49 -1.95
C THR A 187 1.97 8.48 -1.33
N PHE A 188 2.48 7.49 -0.59
CA PHE A 188 1.66 6.53 0.16
C PHE A 188 0.79 7.23 1.21
N CYS A 189 1.34 8.17 1.98
CA CYS A 189 0.57 8.92 2.99
C CYS A 189 -0.48 9.84 2.34
N GLY A 190 -0.16 10.46 1.20
CA GLY A 190 -1.14 11.21 0.41
C GLY A 190 -2.28 10.33 -0.08
N TRP A 191 -2.01 9.09 -0.49
CA TRP A 191 -3.06 8.11 -0.82
C TRP A 191 -3.91 7.72 0.40
N ILE A 192 -3.32 7.58 1.60
CA ILE A 192 -4.10 7.33 2.82
C ILE A 192 -5.17 8.42 3.04
N GLU A 193 -4.82 9.68 2.77
CA GLU A 193 -5.73 10.82 2.92
C GLU A 193 -6.91 10.79 1.95
N THR A 194 -6.81 10.07 0.82
CA THR A 194 -7.89 9.97 -0.18
C THR A 194 -8.86 8.82 0.08
N LEU A 195 -8.56 7.94 1.04
CA LEU A 195 -9.47 6.86 1.43
C LEU A 195 -10.76 7.43 2.03
N PRO A 196 -11.90 6.73 1.95
CA PRO A 196 -13.15 7.13 2.59
C PRO A 196 -12.96 7.54 4.06
N TYR A 197 -13.20 8.80 4.36
CA TYR A 197 -12.98 9.38 5.70
C TYR A 197 -11.53 9.27 6.20
N GLY A 198 -10.54 9.18 5.31
CA GLY A 198 -9.13 9.02 5.64
C GLY A 198 -8.56 10.20 6.44
N LYS A 199 -8.98 11.42 6.11
CA LYS A 199 -8.57 12.62 6.85
C LYS A 199 -9.10 12.62 8.28
N GLU A 200 -10.36 12.25 8.44
CA GLU A 200 -11.09 12.28 9.71
C GLU A 200 -10.71 11.10 10.61
N LEU A 201 -10.63 9.90 10.05
CA LEU A 201 -10.50 8.65 10.80
C LEU A 201 -9.08 8.10 10.83
N ILE A 202 -8.24 8.41 9.84
CA ILE A 202 -6.84 7.95 9.82
C ILE A 202 -5.91 9.07 10.29
N VAL A 203 -5.87 10.18 9.56
CA VAL A 203 -5.01 11.34 9.87
C VAL A 203 -5.44 12.06 11.14
N CYS A 204 -6.75 12.03 11.45
CA CYS A 204 -7.36 12.76 12.55
C CYS A 204 -7.20 14.29 12.37
N GLN A 205 -7.34 14.77 11.12
CA GLN A 205 -7.38 16.19 10.79
C GLN A 205 -8.72 16.81 11.26
N GLU A 206 -8.67 18.03 11.77
CA GLU A 206 -9.87 18.82 12.07
C GLU A 206 -10.33 19.57 10.80
N ASP A 207 -11.64 19.77 10.68
CA ASP A 207 -12.25 20.57 9.62
C ASP A 207 -11.85 22.05 9.75
#